data_AF-A0A6L7PAV3-F1
#
_entry.id   AF-A0A6L7PAV3-F1
#
_cell.length_a   1.000
_cell.length_b   1.000
_cell.length_c   1.000
_cell.angle_alpha   90.00
_cell.angle_beta   90.00
_cell.angle_gamma   90.00
#
_symmetry.space_group_name_H-M   'P 1'
#
loop_
_entity.id
_entity.type
_entity.pdbx_description
1 polymer ?
#
loop_
_entity_poly.entity_id
_entity_poly.type
_entity_poly.pdbx_seq_one_letter_code
_entity_poly.pdbx_strand_id
1 'polypeptide(L)'
;MGRRGPLASRCVPGRGGFRHARQYTREVLVLRRLATALFIVAVPVFLVLSFVRIAAVEPRVHEYGFTRYDAEQRTGIDRPQLDRAAREIIRYFRNDDEFLAIAVTVDGQERELFNEREVLHMKDVKALIRLAFGVHELAFLYLVAFVVAVLAWNRERPMAELARDVRVAGIATVVLLVVAASAVVVGFDALFRQFHVLSFANDFWQLDPKRDHLVQMYPQGFWFTVTLAVGLFSAACGGLLWLAAFGYQSYVRRAAPETPTTAAPVVDADAMAEPGG
;
A
#
# COMPACT_ATOMS: atom_id res chain seq x y z
N MET A 1 -60.96 5.49 68.31
CA MET A 1 -61.03 6.55 67.29
C MET A 1 -59.61 7.04 67.05
N GLY A 2 -58.98 7.01 65.88
CA GLY A 2 -59.38 6.56 64.55
C GLY A 2 -58.16 6.50 63.61
N ARG A 3 -58.26 5.57 62.66
CA ARG A 3 -57.64 5.47 61.31
C ARG A 3 -56.16 5.12 61.13
N ARG A 4 -55.99 3.98 60.44
CA ARG A 4 -54.80 3.42 59.78
C ARG A 4 -54.40 4.24 58.53
N GLY A 5 -53.11 4.18 58.17
CA GLY A 5 -52.62 4.40 56.80
C GLY A 5 -51.09 4.15 56.70
N PRO A 6 -50.56 3.48 55.66
CA PRO A 6 -49.33 2.67 55.76
C PRO A 6 -48.08 3.24 55.05
N LEU A 7 -46.94 2.63 55.41
CA LEU A 7 -45.63 2.54 54.73
C LEU A 7 -45.45 3.29 53.39
N ALA A 8 -44.45 4.16 53.35
CA ALA A 8 -43.78 4.55 52.10
C ALA A 8 -42.27 4.61 52.32
N SER A 9 -41.60 3.48 52.07
CA SER A 9 -40.17 3.44 51.75
C SER A 9 -39.93 4.31 50.53
N ARG A 10 -39.24 5.44 50.69
CA ARG A 10 -38.77 6.22 49.54
C ARG A 10 -37.60 5.48 48.90
N CYS A 11 -37.93 4.68 47.89
CA CYS A 11 -37.00 4.24 46.86
C CYS A 11 -36.30 5.46 46.27
N VAL A 12 -34.97 5.40 46.26
CA VAL A 12 -34.10 6.23 45.43
C VAL A 12 -34.27 5.76 43.97
N PRO A 13 -34.73 6.60 43.03
CA PRO A 13 -34.64 6.29 41.61
C PRO A 13 -33.40 6.98 41.04
N GLY A 14 -32.35 6.21 40.75
CA GLY A 14 -31.86 6.15 39.37
C GLY A 14 -30.34 6.21 39.25
N ARG A 15 -29.63 5.27 39.88
CA ARG A 15 -28.33 4.80 39.38
C ARG A 15 -28.54 3.42 38.78
N GLY A 16 -28.41 3.31 37.46
CA GLY A 16 -28.50 2.08 36.68
C GLY A 16 -28.83 2.49 35.24
N GLY A 17 -27.88 2.43 34.31
CA GLY A 17 -27.61 1.22 33.53
C GLY A 17 -28.64 1.19 32.39
N PHE A 18 -28.28 1.31 31.11
CA PHE A 18 -27.34 0.45 30.41
C PHE A 18 -26.61 1.26 29.33
N ARG A 19 -25.31 1.53 29.52
CA ARG A 19 -24.44 1.50 28.35
C ARG A 19 -24.38 0.02 27.98
N HIS A 20 -25.10 -0.39 26.94
CA HIS A 20 -24.91 -1.70 26.34
C HIS A 20 -23.48 -1.73 25.78
N ALA A 21 -22.50 -1.98 26.63
CA ALA A 21 -21.19 -2.44 26.23
C ALA A 21 -21.43 -3.83 25.68
N ARG A 22 -21.75 -3.91 24.39
CA ARG A 22 -21.91 -5.16 23.66
C ARG A 22 -20.56 -5.87 23.82
N GLN A 23 -20.51 -6.89 24.69
CA GLN A 23 -19.32 -7.69 24.88
C GLN A 23 -19.08 -8.41 23.55
N TYR A 24 -18.17 -7.90 22.72
CA TYR A 24 -17.76 -8.63 21.53
C TYR A 24 -17.20 -9.97 21.99
N THR A 25 -17.67 -11.05 21.36
CA THR A 25 -17.08 -12.36 21.58
C THR A 25 -15.60 -12.30 21.22
N ARG A 26 -14.79 -13.13 21.86
CA ARG A 26 -13.35 -13.25 21.58
C ARG A 26 -13.07 -13.41 20.08
N GLU A 27 -13.95 -14.14 19.39
CA GLU A 27 -13.91 -14.37 17.94
C GLU A 27 -14.04 -13.09 17.12
N VAL A 28 -14.99 -12.22 17.44
CA VAL A 28 -15.17 -10.94 16.74
C VAL A 28 -13.96 -10.03 16.95
N LEU A 29 -13.37 -10.04 18.14
CA LEU A 29 -12.14 -9.29 18.42
C LEU A 29 -10.93 -9.83 17.64
N VAL A 30 -10.81 -11.15 17.51
CA VAL A 30 -9.74 -11.79 16.71
C VAL A 30 -9.91 -11.46 15.24
N LEU A 31 -11.11 -11.66 14.66
CA LEU A 31 -11.40 -11.33 13.28
C LEU A 31 -11.09 -9.86 12.96
N ARG A 32 -11.47 -8.96 13.87
CA ARG A 32 -11.18 -7.53 13.77
C ARG A 32 -9.67 -7.25 13.70
N ARG A 33 -8.87 -7.88 14.56
CA ARG A 33 -7.41 -7.70 14.58
C ARG A 33 -6.76 -8.23 13.30
N LEU A 34 -7.21 -9.38 12.83
CA LEU A 34 -6.75 -9.95 11.57
C LEU A 34 -7.09 -9.04 10.39
N ALA A 35 -8.31 -8.50 10.33
CA ALA A 35 -8.69 -7.54 9.31
C ALA A 35 -7.84 -6.25 9.37
N THR A 36 -7.62 -5.67 10.55
CA THR A 36 -6.74 -4.49 10.67
C THR A 36 -5.29 -4.82 10.28
N ALA A 37 -4.76 -6.00 10.64
CA ALA A 37 -3.41 -6.41 10.25
C ALA A 37 -3.30 -6.58 8.73
N LEU A 38 -4.29 -7.22 8.10
CA LEU A 38 -4.36 -7.36 6.64
C LEU A 38 -4.48 -5.99 5.96
N PHE A 39 -5.25 -5.04 6.51
CA PHE A 39 -5.28 -3.65 6.04
C PHE A 39 -3.90 -3.00 6.06
N ILE A 40 -3.17 -3.13 7.18
CA ILE A 40 -1.82 -2.57 7.33
C ILE A 40 -0.85 -3.15 6.28
N VAL A 41 -0.97 -4.43 5.94
CA VAL A 41 -0.15 -5.10 4.91
C VAL A 41 -0.63 -4.77 3.50
N ALA A 42 -1.93 -4.63 3.27
CA ALA A 42 -2.51 -4.35 1.97
C ALA A 42 -2.13 -2.95 1.45
N VAL A 43 -1.95 -1.96 2.35
CA VAL A 43 -1.53 -0.60 1.97
C VAL A 43 -0.18 -0.57 1.23
N PRO A 44 0.95 -1.06 1.79
CA PRO A 44 2.22 -1.06 1.07
C PRO A 44 2.18 -1.89 -0.21
N VAL A 45 1.49 -3.04 -0.21
CA VAL A 45 1.32 -3.87 -1.41
C VAL A 45 0.59 -3.08 -2.50
N PHE A 46 -0.52 -2.43 -2.17
CA PHE A 46 -1.28 -1.62 -3.11
C PHE A 46 -0.46 -0.46 -3.66
N LEU A 47 0.27 0.27 -2.80
CA LEU A 47 1.09 1.40 -3.22
C LEU A 47 2.24 0.98 -4.14
N VAL A 48 2.98 -0.06 -3.78
CA VAL A 48 4.07 -0.58 -4.62
C VAL A 48 3.52 -1.04 -5.97
N LEU A 49 2.45 -1.84 -5.97
CA LEU A 49 1.88 -2.35 -7.21
C LEU A 49 1.24 -1.26 -8.07
N SER A 50 0.74 -0.16 -7.48
CA SER A 50 0.31 1.03 -8.24
C SER A 50 1.46 1.58 -9.09
N PHE A 51 2.64 1.79 -8.49
CA PHE A 51 3.79 2.34 -9.20
C PHE A 51 4.47 1.33 -10.12
N VAL A 52 4.47 0.03 -9.79
CA VAL A 52 4.86 -1.04 -10.73
C VAL A 52 3.96 -1.03 -11.96
N ARG A 53 2.63 -0.91 -11.76
CA ARG A 53 1.66 -0.86 -12.87
C ARG A 53 1.89 0.37 -13.74
N ILE A 54 2.11 1.55 -13.15
CA ILE A 54 2.47 2.76 -13.90
C ILE A 54 3.77 2.54 -14.69
N ALA A 55 4.83 2.06 -14.03
CA ALA A 55 6.13 1.82 -14.66
C ALA A 55 6.05 0.84 -15.85
N ALA A 56 5.18 -0.17 -15.78
CA ALA A 56 5.02 -1.18 -16.81
C ALA A 56 4.13 -0.75 -17.99
N VAL A 57 3.30 0.30 -17.84
CA VAL A 57 2.30 0.67 -18.87
C VAL A 57 2.38 2.11 -19.35
N GLU A 58 3.19 2.95 -18.72
CA GLU A 58 3.39 4.34 -19.10
C GLU A 58 4.49 4.47 -20.15
N PRO A 59 4.18 4.78 -21.42
CA PRO A 59 5.19 4.82 -22.50
C PRO A 59 6.37 5.75 -22.19
N ARG A 60 6.13 6.85 -21.47
CA ARG A 60 7.16 7.81 -21.09
C ARG A 60 8.28 7.21 -20.22
N VAL A 61 7.98 6.18 -19.43
CA VAL A 61 9.00 5.47 -18.63
C VAL A 61 9.94 4.70 -19.55
N HIS A 62 9.41 4.04 -20.57
CA HIS A 62 10.18 3.30 -21.56
C HIS A 62 10.99 4.27 -22.45
N GLU A 63 10.36 5.34 -22.94
CA GLU A 63 11.01 6.38 -23.74
C GLU A 63 12.16 7.06 -22.96
N TYR A 64 11.94 7.40 -21.68
CA TYR A 64 13.00 7.91 -20.82
C TYR A 64 14.15 6.90 -20.72
N GLY A 65 13.83 5.62 -20.51
CA GLY A 65 14.81 4.53 -20.47
C GLY A 65 15.64 4.45 -21.76
N PHE A 66 14.98 4.44 -22.91
CA PHE A 66 15.66 4.34 -24.20
C PHE A 66 16.63 5.50 -24.44
N THR A 67 16.26 6.72 -24.01
CA THR A 67 17.17 7.88 -24.09
C THR A 67 18.30 7.76 -23.07
N ARG A 68 17.99 7.41 -21.82
CA ARG A 68 18.95 7.42 -20.72
C ARG A 68 20.03 6.34 -20.85
N TYR A 69 19.69 5.22 -21.49
CA TYR A 69 20.55 4.05 -21.64
C TYR A 69 20.94 3.74 -23.09
N ASP A 70 20.76 4.69 -24.01
CA ASP A 70 21.23 4.62 -25.40
C ASP A 70 20.73 3.37 -26.15
N ALA A 71 19.45 3.04 -26.01
CA ALA A 71 18.88 1.81 -26.59
C ALA A 71 19.05 1.75 -28.12
N GLU A 72 18.93 2.88 -28.82
CA GLU A 72 19.15 2.99 -30.26
C GLU A 72 20.58 2.56 -30.65
N GLN A 73 21.59 3.06 -29.94
CA GLN A 73 22.98 2.67 -30.20
C GLN A 73 23.26 1.21 -29.86
N ARG A 74 22.64 0.68 -28.79
CA ARG A 74 22.85 -0.71 -28.34
C ARG A 74 22.19 -1.75 -29.24
N THR A 75 21.02 -1.40 -29.79
CA THR A 75 20.23 -2.30 -30.63
C THR A 75 20.52 -2.13 -32.11
N GLY A 76 20.98 -0.95 -32.54
CA GLY A 76 21.07 -0.56 -33.95
C GLY A 76 19.70 -0.27 -34.57
N ILE A 77 18.67 -0.05 -33.75
CA ILE A 77 17.29 0.17 -34.20
C ILE A 77 16.89 1.62 -33.97
N ASP A 78 16.43 2.27 -35.02
CA ASP A 78 15.99 3.66 -34.99
C ASP A 78 14.97 3.94 -33.89
N ARG A 79 15.13 5.09 -33.24
CA ARG A 79 14.33 5.49 -32.09
C ARG A 79 12.80 5.40 -32.29
N PRO A 80 12.21 5.85 -33.40
CA PRO A 80 10.76 5.73 -33.62
C PRO A 80 10.25 4.28 -33.61
N GLN A 81 11.08 3.33 -34.05
CA GLN A 81 10.75 1.91 -34.03
C GLN A 81 10.78 1.34 -32.62
N LEU A 82 11.76 1.74 -31.81
CA LEU A 82 11.83 1.38 -30.39
C LEU A 82 10.62 1.90 -29.60
N ASP A 83 10.24 3.17 -29.82
CA ASP A 83 9.07 3.77 -29.17
C ASP A 83 7.77 3.05 -29.58
N ARG A 84 7.68 2.61 -30.85
CA ARG A 84 6.57 1.75 -31.31
C ARG A 84 6.61 0.39 -30.62
N ALA A 85 7.76 -0.26 -30.56
CA ALA A 85 7.93 -1.55 -29.92
C ALA A 85 7.53 -1.51 -28.44
N ALA A 86 7.88 -0.45 -27.71
CA ALA A 86 7.43 -0.25 -26.32
C ALA A 86 5.90 -0.20 -26.21
N ARG A 87 5.21 0.52 -27.10
CA ARG A 87 3.73 0.56 -27.12
C ARG A 87 3.12 -0.80 -27.44
N GLU A 88 3.75 -1.59 -28.30
CA GLU A 88 3.33 -2.94 -28.63
C GLU A 88 3.55 -3.91 -27.45
N ILE A 89 4.67 -3.82 -26.74
CA ILE A 89 4.92 -4.55 -25.47
C ILE A 89 3.85 -4.21 -24.42
N ILE A 90 3.54 -2.93 -24.23
CA ILE A 90 2.51 -2.47 -23.28
C ILE A 90 1.14 -3.05 -23.65
N ARG A 91 0.81 -3.08 -24.96
CA ARG A 91 -0.44 -3.67 -25.46
C ARG A 91 -0.45 -5.19 -25.24
N TYR A 92 0.67 -5.85 -25.47
CA TYR A 92 0.83 -7.29 -25.31
C TYR A 92 0.53 -7.76 -23.87
N PHE A 93 0.88 -6.97 -22.84
CA PHE A 93 0.51 -7.33 -21.47
C PHE A 93 -1.01 -7.40 -21.22
N ARG A 94 -1.81 -6.73 -22.07
CA ARG A 94 -3.27 -6.65 -21.92
C ARG A 94 -4.04 -7.52 -22.92
N ASN A 95 -3.49 -7.81 -24.09
CA ASN A 95 -4.16 -8.64 -25.11
C ASN A 95 -4.06 -10.15 -24.80
N ASP A 96 -4.73 -10.98 -25.59
CA ASP A 96 -4.79 -12.43 -25.36
C ASP A 96 -3.79 -13.25 -26.20
N ASP A 97 -2.91 -12.57 -26.94
CA ASP A 97 -1.88 -13.25 -27.74
C ASP A 97 -0.92 -14.04 -26.83
N GLU A 98 -0.59 -15.27 -27.21
CA GLU A 98 0.31 -16.11 -26.41
C GLU A 98 1.76 -15.64 -26.49
N PHE A 99 2.18 -15.13 -27.64
CA PHE A 99 3.56 -14.74 -27.94
C PHE A 99 3.63 -13.29 -28.39
N LEU A 100 4.71 -12.61 -27.99
CA LEU A 100 5.02 -11.27 -28.46
C LEU A 100 5.60 -11.36 -29.87
N ALA A 101 5.02 -10.62 -30.81
CA ALA A 101 5.52 -10.50 -32.19
C ALA A 101 5.62 -9.02 -32.54
N ILE A 102 6.83 -8.55 -32.85
CA ILE A 102 7.12 -7.15 -33.19
C ILE A 102 8.16 -7.18 -34.30
N ALA A 103 7.79 -6.74 -35.49
CA ALA A 103 8.74 -6.56 -36.59
C ALA A 103 9.40 -5.17 -36.55
N VAL A 104 10.66 -5.08 -36.92
CA VAL A 104 11.43 -3.84 -37.13
C VAL A 104 12.19 -3.90 -38.44
N THR A 105 12.50 -2.73 -39.00
CA THR A 105 13.31 -2.59 -40.21
C THR A 105 14.72 -2.21 -39.84
N VAL A 106 15.69 -3.05 -40.21
CA VAL A 106 17.14 -2.79 -40.02
C VAL A 106 17.81 -2.97 -41.38
N ASP A 107 18.58 -1.97 -41.83
CA ASP A 107 19.22 -1.95 -43.15
C ASP A 107 18.25 -2.20 -44.32
N GLY A 108 17.01 -1.69 -44.20
CA GLY A 108 15.96 -1.85 -45.22
C GLY A 108 15.32 -3.24 -45.27
N GLN A 109 15.66 -4.15 -44.34
CA GLN A 109 15.03 -5.47 -44.22
C GLN A 109 14.17 -5.55 -42.97
N GLU A 110 12.95 -6.07 -43.13
CA GLU A 110 12.05 -6.37 -42.02
C GLU A 110 12.49 -7.67 -41.34
N ARG A 111 12.59 -7.64 -40.01
CA ARG A 111 12.98 -8.77 -39.16
C ARG A 111 12.22 -8.70 -37.83
N GLU A 112 12.01 -9.84 -37.19
CA GLU A 112 11.50 -9.88 -35.83
C GLU A 112 12.49 -9.21 -34.87
N LEU A 113 11.96 -8.37 -33.98
CA LEU A 113 12.73 -7.63 -32.97
C LEU A 113 13.33 -8.57 -31.92
N PHE A 114 12.61 -9.64 -31.59
CA PHE A 114 12.98 -10.55 -30.50
C PHE A 114 13.19 -11.95 -31.06
N ASN A 115 14.24 -12.61 -30.58
CA ASN A 115 14.44 -14.02 -30.88
C ASN A 115 13.53 -14.93 -30.03
N GLU A 116 13.49 -16.22 -30.35
CA GLU A 116 12.61 -17.20 -29.69
C GLU A 116 12.77 -17.22 -28.16
N ARG A 117 14.01 -17.13 -27.65
CA ARG A 117 14.26 -17.11 -26.19
C ARG A 117 13.66 -15.87 -25.54
N GLU A 118 13.84 -14.71 -26.16
CA GLU A 118 13.29 -13.43 -25.66
C GLU A 118 11.76 -13.42 -25.67
N VAL A 119 11.15 -13.99 -26.71
CA VAL A 119 9.69 -14.13 -26.83
C VAL A 119 9.15 -15.06 -25.74
N LEU A 120 9.81 -16.20 -25.47
CA LEU A 120 9.44 -17.11 -24.40
C LEU A 120 9.59 -16.45 -23.02
N HIS A 121 10.66 -15.70 -22.80
CA HIS A 121 10.82 -14.92 -21.57
C HIS A 121 9.68 -13.88 -21.43
N MET A 122 9.32 -13.19 -22.50
CA MET A 122 8.23 -12.20 -22.48
C MET A 122 6.85 -12.82 -22.24
N LYS A 123 6.62 -14.08 -22.64
CA LYS A 123 5.43 -14.85 -22.24
C LYS A 123 5.37 -15.05 -20.73
N ASP A 124 6.47 -15.44 -20.10
CA ASP A 124 6.53 -15.58 -18.64
C ASP A 124 6.35 -14.23 -17.92
N VAL A 125 6.99 -13.17 -18.43
CA VAL A 125 6.85 -11.80 -17.91
C VAL A 125 5.40 -11.33 -18.02
N LYS A 126 4.69 -11.62 -19.12
CA LYS A 126 3.26 -11.30 -19.28
C LYS A 126 2.41 -11.97 -18.21
N ALA A 127 2.65 -13.23 -17.91
CA ALA A 127 1.94 -13.93 -16.83
C ALA A 127 2.20 -13.27 -15.46
N LEU A 128 3.45 -12.91 -15.17
CA LEU A 128 3.84 -12.25 -13.93
C LEU A 128 3.21 -10.84 -13.79
N ILE A 129 3.21 -10.04 -14.86
CA ILE A 129 2.57 -8.72 -14.89
C ILE A 129 1.06 -8.83 -14.69
N ARG A 130 0.40 -9.82 -15.33
CA ARG A 130 -1.04 -10.07 -15.15
C ARG A 130 -1.37 -10.50 -13.71
N LEU A 131 -0.53 -11.36 -13.10
CA LEU A 131 -0.67 -11.72 -11.68
C LEU A 131 -0.54 -10.48 -10.79
N ALA A 132 0.49 -9.65 -11.00
CA ALA A 132 0.68 -8.42 -10.25
C ALA A 132 -0.51 -7.47 -10.36
N PHE A 133 -1.11 -7.36 -11.55
CA PHE A 133 -2.32 -6.56 -11.77
C PHE A 133 -3.55 -7.12 -11.04
N GLY A 134 -3.73 -8.44 -11.04
CA GLY A 134 -4.81 -9.09 -10.30
C GLY A 134 -4.68 -8.91 -8.77
N VAL A 135 -3.46 -9.06 -8.23
CA VAL A 135 -3.18 -8.81 -6.80
C VAL A 135 -3.43 -7.34 -6.45
N HIS A 136 -3.04 -6.42 -7.33
CA HIS A 136 -3.27 -4.99 -7.16
C HIS A 136 -4.77 -4.65 -7.09
N GLU A 137 -5.58 -5.21 -8.00
CA GLU A 137 -7.03 -5.03 -8.02
C GLU A 137 -7.71 -5.63 -6.78
N LEU A 138 -7.28 -6.82 -6.36
CA LEU A 138 -7.79 -7.44 -5.13
C LEU A 138 -7.45 -6.59 -3.89
N ALA A 139 -6.21 -6.08 -3.80
CA ALA A 139 -5.80 -5.21 -2.71
C ALA A 139 -6.62 -3.91 -2.69
N PHE A 140 -6.87 -3.30 -3.84
CA PHE A 140 -7.74 -2.13 -3.96
C PHE A 140 -9.16 -2.41 -3.46
N LEU A 141 -9.79 -3.48 -3.96
CA LEU A 141 -11.15 -3.87 -3.55
C LEU A 141 -11.23 -4.12 -2.05
N TYR A 142 -10.23 -4.81 -1.49
CA TYR A 142 -10.13 -5.06 -0.06
C TYR A 142 -10.00 -3.77 0.76
N LEU A 143 -9.11 -2.85 0.36
CA LEU A 143 -8.93 -1.56 1.05
C LEU A 143 -10.21 -0.72 1.04
N VAL A 144 -10.90 -0.65 -0.10
CA VAL A 144 -12.19 0.05 -0.23
C VAL A 144 -13.23 -0.62 0.66
N ALA A 145 -13.37 -1.94 0.60
CA ALA A 145 -14.32 -2.69 1.42
C ALA A 145 -14.06 -2.50 2.92
N PHE A 146 -12.79 -2.50 3.34
CA PHE A 146 -12.40 -2.26 4.73
C PHE A 146 -12.82 -0.85 5.19
N VAL A 147 -12.51 0.19 4.40
CA VAL A 147 -12.89 1.57 4.73
C VAL A 147 -14.41 1.71 4.78
N VAL A 148 -15.13 1.21 3.78
CA VAL A 148 -16.61 1.25 3.75
C VAL A 148 -17.20 0.51 4.95
N ALA A 149 -16.68 -0.67 5.32
CA ALA A 149 -17.15 -1.42 6.48
C ALA A 149 -16.94 -0.63 7.78
N VAL A 150 -15.78 0.01 7.94
CA VAL A 150 -15.50 0.87 9.11
C VAL A 150 -16.44 2.07 9.15
N LEU A 151 -16.72 2.73 8.02
CA LEU A 151 -17.62 3.88 7.92
C LEU A 151 -19.10 3.51 8.09
N ALA A 152 -19.54 2.35 7.61
CA ALA A 152 -20.91 1.88 7.74
C ALA A 152 -21.21 1.38 9.17
N TRP A 153 -20.24 0.75 9.82
CA TRP A 153 -20.34 0.27 11.20
C TRP A 153 -19.95 1.33 12.25
N ASN A 154 -19.73 2.57 11.80
CA ASN A 154 -19.18 3.70 12.54
C ASN A 154 -20.05 4.25 13.68
N ARG A 155 -21.15 3.57 14.04
CA ARG A 155 -21.83 3.83 15.31
C ARG A 155 -20.97 3.40 16.52
N GLU A 156 -19.97 2.55 16.32
CA GLU A 156 -19.19 1.95 17.40
C GLU A 156 -17.67 2.28 17.39
N ARG A 157 -17.12 2.82 16.28
CA ARG A 157 -15.70 3.24 16.22
C ARG A 157 -15.57 4.76 16.11
N PRO A 158 -14.71 5.42 16.90
CA PRO A 158 -14.32 6.79 16.62
C PRO A 158 -13.42 6.82 15.38
N MET A 159 -13.63 7.76 14.46
CA MET A 159 -12.77 8.01 13.29
C MET A 159 -11.28 8.14 13.64
N ALA A 160 -10.96 8.49 14.89
CA ALA A 160 -9.62 8.49 15.45
C ALA A 160 -8.93 7.11 15.42
N GLU A 161 -9.67 5.99 15.52
CA GLU A 161 -9.14 4.63 15.40
C GLU A 161 -8.75 4.29 13.97
N LEU A 162 -9.60 4.62 12.98
CA LEU A 162 -9.25 4.43 11.56
C LEU A 162 -8.00 5.24 11.20
N ALA A 163 -7.92 6.49 11.67
CA ALA A 163 -6.71 7.29 11.50
C ALA A 163 -5.49 6.67 12.20
N ARG A 164 -5.65 5.94 13.31
CA ARG A 164 -4.54 5.20 13.92
C ARG A 164 -4.06 4.09 12.99
N ASP A 165 -4.99 3.30 12.46
CA ASP A 165 -4.67 2.18 11.57
C ASP A 165 -3.97 2.67 10.29
N VAL A 166 -4.47 3.75 9.68
CA VAL A 166 -3.84 4.41 8.51
C VAL A 166 -2.44 4.94 8.86
N ARG A 167 -2.28 5.57 10.03
CA ARG A 167 -0.96 6.06 10.47
C ARG A 167 0.03 4.91 10.64
N VAL A 168 -0.38 3.79 11.24
CA VAL A 168 0.48 2.60 11.39
C VAL A 168 0.83 2.01 10.03
N ALA A 169 -0.13 1.91 9.11
CA ALA A 169 0.12 1.44 7.75
C ALA A 169 1.10 2.35 6.99
N GLY A 170 0.94 3.68 7.11
CA GLY A 170 1.82 4.66 6.49
C GLY A 170 3.26 4.56 6.98
N ILE A 171 3.48 4.53 8.30
CA ILE A 171 4.85 4.40 8.84
C ILE A 171 5.45 3.03 8.53
N ALA A 172 4.67 1.94 8.60
CA ALA A 172 5.13 0.61 8.25
C ALA A 172 5.58 0.55 6.78
N THR A 173 4.83 1.20 5.88
CA THR A 173 5.19 1.33 4.47
C THR A 173 6.52 2.05 4.30
N VAL A 174 6.70 3.20 4.94
CA VAL A 174 7.95 3.98 4.85
C VAL A 174 9.14 3.16 5.37
N VAL A 175 9.02 2.54 6.54
CA VAL A 175 10.10 1.72 7.13
C VAL A 175 10.44 0.54 6.24
N LEU A 176 9.44 -0.20 5.76
CA LEU A 176 9.63 -1.33 4.86
C LEU A 176 10.38 -0.92 3.59
N LEU A 177 9.96 0.19 2.97
CA LEU A 177 10.52 0.66 1.72
C LEU A 177 11.92 1.26 1.88
N VAL A 178 12.22 1.90 3.01
CA VAL A 178 13.59 2.36 3.31
C VAL A 178 14.53 1.16 3.42
N VAL A 179 14.13 0.11 4.15
CA VAL A 179 14.93 -1.13 4.28
C VAL A 179 15.11 -1.80 2.92
N ALA A 180 14.03 -1.94 2.14
CA ALA A 180 14.10 -2.51 0.80
C ALA A 180 14.99 -1.68 -0.14
N ALA A 181 14.88 -0.36 -0.12
CA ALA A 181 15.72 0.54 -0.92
C ALA A 181 17.19 0.44 -0.54
N SER A 182 17.52 0.33 0.76
CA SER A 182 18.90 0.08 1.20
C SER A 182 19.46 -1.23 0.62
N ALA A 183 18.67 -2.31 0.62
CA ALA A 183 19.07 -3.58 0.03
C ALA A 183 19.29 -3.46 -1.49
N VAL A 184 18.40 -2.75 -2.20
CA VAL A 184 18.52 -2.47 -3.64
C VAL A 184 19.80 -1.70 -3.94
N VAL A 185 20.12 -0.65 -3.18
CA VAL A 185 21.33 0.16 -3.40
C VAL A 185 22.61 -0.64 -3.17
N VAL A 186 22.63 -1.55 -2.19
CA VAL A 186 23.83 -2.32 -1.84
C VAL A 186 24.04 -3.54 -2.75
N GLY A 187 22.96 -4.17 -3.23
CA GLY A 187 23.03 -5.49 -3.84
C GLY A 187 22.06 -5.73 -5.00
N PHE A 188 21.84 -4.72 -5.85
CA PHE A 188 20.88 -4.83 -6.95
C PHE A 188 21.13 -6.04 -7.85
N ASP A 189 22.38 -6.35 -8.21
CA ASP A 189 22.72 -7.48 -9.09
C ASP A 189 22.24 -8.82 -8.53
N ALA A 190 22.48 -9.05 -7.24
CA ALA A 190 22.05 -10.26 -6.56
C ALA A 190 20.53 -10.32 -6.42
N LEU A 191 19.88 -9.20 -6.09
CA LEU A 191 18.43 -9.10 -5.97
C LEU A 191 17.73 -9.31 -7.31
N PHE A 192 18.25 -8.72 -8.38
CA PHE A 192 17.73 -8.88 -9.74
C PHE A 192 17.83 -10.33 -10.18
N ARG A 193 18.98 -10.99 -9.95
CA ARG A 193 19.12 -12.43 -10.22
C ARG A 193 18.15 -13.26 -9.39
N GLN A 194 18.05 -13.01 -8.08
CA GLN A 194 17.18 -13.77 -7.19
C GLN A 194 15.70 -13.60 -7.57
N PHE A 195 15.30 -12.41 -7.99
CA PHE A 195 13.95 -12.16 -8.51
C PHE A 195 13.64 -13.08 -9.69
N HIS A 196 14.56 -13.23 -10.65
CA HIS A 196 14.34 -14.12 -11.80
C HIS A 196 14.28 -15.59 -11.39
N VAL A 197 15.19 -16.04 -10.51
CA VAL A 197 15.19 -17.42 -9.99
C VAL A 197 13.89 -17.76 -9.24
N LEU A 198 13.31 -16.79 -8.52
CA LEU A 198 12.04 -16.99 -7.80
C LEU A 198 10.82 -16.88 -8.70
N SER A 199 10.92 -16.12 -9.79
CA SER A 199 9.79 -15.80 -10.67
C SER A 199 9.65 -16.77 -11.83
N PHE A 200 10.75 -17.38 -12.28
CA PHE A 200 10.80 -18.22 -13.48
C PHE A 200 11.46 -19.56 -13.19
N ALA A 201 10.80 -20.65 -13.62
CA ALA A 201 11.28 -22.02 -13.43
C ALA A 201 12.25 -22.51 -14.53
N ASN A 202 12.56 -21.64 -15.51
CA ASN A 202 13.41 -21.91 -16.67
C ASN A 202 14.58 -20.90 -16.73
N ASP A 203 15.39 -20.98 -17.78
CA ASP A 203 16.55 -20.12 -18.03
C ASP A 203 16.35 -19.09 -19.16
N PHE A 204 15.14 -18.92 -19.69
CA PHE A 204 14.87 -18.00 -20.81
C PHE A 204 15.18 -16.53 -20.47
N TRP A 205 15.18 -16.18 -19.19
CA TRP A 205 15.55 -14.86 -18.69
C TRP A 205 17.06 -14.57 -18.73
N GLN A 206 17.92 -15.58 -18.92
CA GLN A 206 19.37 -15.40 -19.03
C GLN A 206 19.76 -14.94 -20.44
N LEU A 207 19.52 -13.66 -20.70
CA LEU A 207 19.76 -13.02 -21.99
C LEU A 207 21.18 -12.42 -22.07
N ASP A 208 21.79 -12.46 -23.25
CA ASP A 208 23.11 -11.90 -23.56
C ASP A 208 22.98 -10.44 -24.01
N PRO A 209 23.50 -9.45 -23.23
CA PRO A 209 23.45 -8.03 -23.58
C PRO A 209 24.11 -7.68 -24.91
N LYS A 210 24.97 -8.55 -25.46
CA LYS A 210 25.61 -8.34 -26.76
C LYS A 210 24.75 -8.77 -27.95
N ARG A 211 23.70 -9.57 -27.74
CA ARG A 211 22.94 -10.21 -28.81
C ARG A 211 21.42 -10.04 -28.68
N ASP A 212 20.90 -9.99 -27.46
CA ASP A 212 19.48 -10.00 -27.18
C ASP A 212 18.96 -8.56 -27.03
N HIS A 213 18.04 -8.18 -27.92
CA HIS A 213 17.52 -6.81 -28.03
C HIS A 213 16.72 -6.38 -26.80
N LEU A 214 16.05 -7.29 -26.10
CA LEU A 214 15.24 -7.01 -24.91
C LEU A 214 16.08 -6.42 -23.77
N VAL A 215 17.26 -7.00 -23.50
CA VAL A 215 18.18 -6.49 -22.47
C VAL A 215 19.05 -5.34 -22.97
N GLN A 216 19.17 -5.14 -24.28
CA GLN A 216 19.74 -3.92 -24.84
C GLN A 216 18.78 -2.72 -24.69
N MET A 217 17.48 -2.94 -24.87
CA MET A 217 16.41 -1.96 -24.68
C MET A 217 16.16 -1.65 -23.20
N TYR A 218 16.15 -2.69 -22.36
CA TYR A 218 15.91 -2.60 -20.91
C TYR A 218 17.09 -3.15 -20.13
N PRO A 219 18.26 -2.48 -20.18
CA PRO A 219 19.45 -2.95 -19.49
C PRO A 219 19.25 -2.91 -17.98
N GLN A 220 20.08 -3.63 -17.25
CA GLN A 220 19.97 -3.70 -15.79
C GLN A 220 19.92 -2.31 -15.10
N GLY A 221 20.66 -1.33 -15.63
CA GLY A 221 20.61 0.06 -15.14
C GLY A 221 19.22 0.71 -15.22
N PHE A 222 18.43 0.38 -16.25
CA PHE A 222 17.04 0.81 -16.38
C PHE A 222 16.19 0.24 -15.24
N TRP A 223 16.29 -1.06 -14.99
CA TRP A 223 15.54 -1.72 -13.92
C TRP A 223 15.92 -1.21 -12.53
N PHE A 224 17.19 -0.88 -12.30
CA PHE A 224 17.64 -0.25 -11.06
C PHE A 224 16.92 1.09 -10.83
N THR A 225 16.95 1.97 -11.83
CA THR A 225 16.31 3.29 -11.75
C THR A 225 14.79 3.18 -11.59
N VAL A 226 14.13 2.28 -12.33
CA VAL A 226 12.70 2.03 -12.18
C VAL A 226 12.37 1.51 -10.78
N THR A 227 13.14 0.56 -10.25
CA THR A 227 12.95 -0.01 -8.91
C THR A 227 13.07 1.06 -7.83
N LEU A 228 14.08 1.93 -7.92
CA LEU A 228 14.24 3.05 -7.00
C LEU A 228 13.09 4.06 -7.11
N ALA A 229 12.64 4.39 -8.32
CA ALA A 229 11.51 5.29 -8.52
C ALA A 229 10.22 4.74 -7.92
N VAL A 230 9.92 3.46 -8.16
CA VAL A 230 8.78 2.75 -7.54
C VAL A 230 8.85 2.83 -6.02
N GLY A 231 10.01 2.51 -5.43
CA GLY A 231 10.23 2.60 -3.98
C GLY A 231 10.03 4.00 -3.44
N LEU A 232 10.61 5.01 -4.10
CA LEU A 232 10.51 6.42 -3.70
C LEU A 232 9.07 6.92 -3.71
N PHE A 233 8.34 6.74 -4.82
CA PHE A 233 6.97 7.23 -4.91
C PHE A 233 6.02 6.49 -3.97
N SER A 234 6.22 5.19 -3.78
CA SER A 234 5.48 4.39 -2.79
C SER A 234 5.72 4.91 -1.37
N ALA A 235 6.97 5.21 -1.03
CA ALA A 235 7.34 5.74 0.29
C ALA A 235 6.79 7.16 0.49
N ALA A 236 6.82 8.01 -0.55
CA ALA A 236 6.21 9.34 -0.51
C ALA A 236 4.70 9.27 -0.23
N CYS A 237 3.96 8.41 -0.93
CA CYS A 237 2.54 8.18 -0.67
C CYS A 237 2.29 7.63 0.74
N GLY A 238 3.09 6.65 1.20
CA GLY A 238 3.01 6.15 2.57
C GLY A 238 3.26 7.23 3.63
N GLY A 239 4.23 8.11 3.39
CA GLY A 239 4.53 9.27 4.23
C GLY A 239 3.40 10.30 4.25
N LEU A 240 2.77 10.59 3.11
CA LEU A 240 1.60 11.45 3.01
C LEU A 240 0.40 10.88 3.78
N LEU A 241 0.14 9.58 3.66
CA LEU A 241 -0.90 8.90 4.45
C LEU A 241 -0.63 9.00 5.96
N TRP A 242 0.63 8.81 6.37
CA TRP A 242 1.04 8.97 7.76
C TRP A 242 0.81 10.41 8.27
N LEU A 243 1.26 11.42 7.50
CA LEU A 243 1.10 12.84 7.84
C LEU A 243 -0.37 13.23 7.97
N ALA A 244 -1.20 12.85 6.99
CA ALA A 244 -2.63 13.15 7.00
C ALA A 244 -3.32 12.53 8.22
N ALA A 245 -3.03 11.27 8.51
CA ALA A 245 -3.59 10.56 9.66
C ALA A 245 -3.12 11.15 10.99
N PHE A 246 -1.84 11.52 11.10
CA PHE A 246 -1.29 12.17 12.29
C PHE A 246 -1.89 13.56 12.52
N GLY A 247 -2.04 14.35 11.47
CA GLY A 247 -2.66 15.68 11.52
C GLY A 247 -4.12 15.60 11.99
N TYR A 248 -4.89 14.67 11.44
CA TYR A 248 -6.27 14.42 11.87
C TYR A 248 -6.37 14.04 13.35
N GLN A 249 -5.52 13.12 13.82
CA GLN A 249 -5.52 12.71 15.23
C GLN A 249 -5.13 13.87 16.16
N SER A 250 -4.18 14.69 15.75
CA SER A 250 -3.75 15.86 16.52
C SER A 250 -4.85 16.91 16.61
N TYR A 251 -5.60 17.13 15.53
CA TYR A 251 -6.77 18.01 15.50
C TYR A 251 -7.88 17.52 16.44
N VAL A 252 -8.27 16.25 16.33
CA VAL A 252 -9.33 15.66 17.17
C VAL A 252 -8.97 15.70 18.66
N ARG A 253 -7.70 15.47 19.02
CA ARG A 253 -7.22 15.57 20.42
C ARG A 253 -7.33 16.98 20.97
N ARG A 254 -7.06 18.01 20.15
CA ARG A 254 -7.16 19.42 20.56
C ARG A 254 -8.60 19.91 20.64
N ALA A 255 -9.50 19.36 19.83
CA ALA A 255 -10.91 19.73 19.79
C ALA A 255 -11.76 19.03 20.88
N ALA A 256 -11.20 18.07 21.61
CA ALA A 256 -11.90 17.42 22.72
C ALA A 256 -12.02 18.40 23.90
N PRO A 257 -13.24 18.65 24.43
CA PRO A 257 -13.43 19.56 25.55
C PRO A 257 -12.65 19.07 26.78
N GLU A 258 -11.95 19.99 27.46
CA GLU A 258 -11.31 19.68 28.74
C GLU A 258 -12.38 19.12 29.68
N THR A 259 -12.19 17.89 30.13
CA THR A 259 -13.03 17.35 31.20
C THR A 259 -12.65 18.16 32.44
N PRO A 260 -13.58 18.89 33.07
CA PRO A 260 -13.23 19.70 34.23
C PRO A 260 -12.62 18.77 35.28
N THR A 261 -11.34 18.99 35.59
CA THR A 261 -10.67 18.39 36.73
C THR A 261 -11.61 18.55 37.89
N THR A 262 -12.12 17.44 38.43
CA THR A 262 -12.93 17.47 39.63
C THR A 262 -12.01 17.98 40.74
N ALA A 263 -12.00 19.30 40.95
CA ALA A 263 -11.40 19.89 42.12
C ALA A 263 -12.11 19.22 43.30
N ALA A 264 -11.37 18.39 44.03
CA ALA A 264 -11.85 17.87 45.29
C ALA A 264 -12.26 19.08 46.15
N PRO A 265 -13.42 19.07 46.81
CA PRO A 265 -13.76 20.14 47.72
C PRO A 265 -12.69 20.16 48.81
N VAL A 266 -11.99 21.29 48.91
CA VAL A 266 -11.18 21.61 50.09
C VAL A 266 -12.19 21.66 51.23
N VAL A 267 -12.18 20.63 52.07
CA VAL A 267 -12.90 20.66 53.34
C VAL A 267 -12.13 21.66 54.20
N ASP A 268 -12.69 22.85 54.39
CA ASP A 268 -12.23 23.79 55.40
C ASP A 268 -12.27 23.09 56.76
N ALA A 269 -11.08 22.82 57.30
CA ALA A 269 -10.89 22.24 58.63
C ALA A 269 -10.72 23.34 59.70
N ASP A 270 -11.45 24.46 59.57
CA ASP A 270 -11.46 25.57 60.52
C ASP A 270 -12.89 25.88 60.97
N ALA A 271 -13.50 24.92 61.64
CA ALA A 271 -14.75 25.14 62.37
C ALA A 271 -14.88 24.16 63.53
N MET A 272 -13.94 24.15 64.48
CA MET A 272 -14.16 23.72 65.87
C MET A 272 -13.13 24.36 66.82
N ALA A 273 -13.37 25.61 67.19
CA ALA A 273 -12.78 26.23 68.36
C ALA A 273 -13.84 27.12 69.03
N GLU A 274 -14.66 26.52 69.89
CA GLU A 274 -15.45 27.21 70.91
C GLU A 274 -15.00 26.68 72.27
N PRO A 275 -14.46 27.54 73.16
CA PRO A 275 -14.40 27.24 74.57
C PRO A 275 -15.27 28.22 75.39
N GLY A 276 -16.21 27.68 76.15
CA GLY A 276 -16.64 28.28 77.42
C GLY A 276 -18.05 28.86 77.46
N GLY A 277 -18.87 28.29 78.35
CA GLY A 277 -20.19 28.78 78.75
C GLY A 277 -21.04 27.69 79.38
#